data_AF-A0A1R4H4X6-F1
#
_entry.id   AF-A0A1R4H4X6-F1
#
_cell.length_a   1.000
_cell.length_b   1.000
_cell.length_c   1.000
_cell.angle_alpha   90.00
_cell.angle_beta   90.00
_cell.angle_gamma   90.00
#
_symmetry.space_group_name_H-M   'P 1'
#
loop_
_entity.id
_entity.type
_entity.pdbx_description
1 polymer ?
#
loop_
_entity_poly.entity_id
_entity_poly.type
_entity_poly.pdbx_seq_one_letter_code
_entity_poly.pdbx_strand_id
1 'polypeptide(L)'
;MVDEIVQQASEAANSLLIPEGLQPDTWNAIKGIQRFYLRMLDIETTGAAKLDNYQNFAKAFHVEDYTKVMASMAPNKARLKSIEEFTSRDLGDSTEIGPTYLGHLIIALQQLLQDKEPHIVLDYLNTDVTNFMEARPLLINMIDFIAAKTRVDKVRDVAEVLGARLRNQRLA
;
A
#
# COMPACT_ATOMS: atom_id res chain seq x y z
N MET A 1 -28.77 -21.32 6.64
CA MET A 1 -28.55 -21.04 8.07
C MET A 1 -27.10 -21.21 8.50
N VAL A 2 -26.45 -22.39 8.41
CA VAL A 2 -25.01 -22.51 8.76
C VAL A 2 -24.14 -21.70 7.81
N ASP A 3 -24.40 -21.78 6.49
CA ASP A 3 -23.62 -21.03 5.49
C ASP A 3 -23.76 -19.51 5.64
N GLU A 4 -24.95 -19.00 5.98
CA GLU A 4 -25.17 -17.56 6.21
C GLU A 4 -24.48 -17.05 7.48
N ILE A 5 -24.43 -17.87 8.54
CA ILE A 5 -23.73 -17.52 9.78
C ILE A 5 -22.21 -17.54 9.57
N VAL A 6 -21.70 -18.50 8.78
CA VAL A 6 -20.29 -18.56 8.38
C VAL A 6 -19.92 -17.37 7.49
N GLN A 7 -20.79 -17.01 6.54
CA GLN A 7 -20.63 -15.86 5.66
C GLN A 7 -20.58 -14.55 6.47
N GLN A 8 -21.52 -14.35 7.40
CA GLN A 8 -21.56 -13.16 8.27
C GLN A 8 -20.35 -13.06 9.21
N ALA A 9 -19.88 -14.18 9.77
CA ALA A 9 -18.68 -14.21 10.60
C ALA A 9 -17.41 -13.92 9.78
N SER A 10 -17.36 -14.40 8.53
CA SER A 10 -16.27 -14.13 7.58
C SER A 10 -16.25 -12.66 7.14
N GLU A 11 -17.41 -12.05 6.89
CA GLU A 11 -17.55 -10.63 6.55
C GLU A 11 -17.21 -9.70 7.72
N ALA A 12 -17.63 -10.08 8.94
CA ALA A 12 -17.25 -9.37 10.17
C ALA A 12 -15.74 -9.49 10.46
N ALA A 13 -15.15 -10.68 10.26
CA ALA A 13 -13.71 -10.88 10.38
C ALA A 13 -12.93 -10.10 9.29
N ASN A 14 -13.43 -10.06 8.06
CA ASN A 14 -12.85 -9.25 6.98
C ASN A 14 -12.88 -7.75 7.30
N SER A 15 -13.94 -7.27 7.96
CA SER A 15 -14.03 -5.87 8.39
C SER A 15 -12.99 -5.53 9.47
N LEU A 16 -12.60 -6.49 10.31
CA LEU A 16 -11.51 -6.34 11.30
C LEU A 16 -10.10 -6.33 10.67
N LEU A 17 -9.98 -6.67 9.38
CA LEU A 17 -8.71 -6.62 8.65
C LEU A 17 -8.44 -5.25 8.04
N ILE A 18 -9.45 -4.39 7.91
CA ILE A 18 -9.30 -3.05 7.35
C ILE A 18 -8.41 -2.23 8.29
N PRO A 19 -7.26 -1.73 7.82
CA PRO A 19 -6.38 -0.89 8.63
C PRO A 19 -7.05 0.41 9.06
N GLU A 20 -6.72 0.90 10.26
CA GLU A 20 -7.26 2.18 10.73
C GLU A 20 -6.79 3.34 9.84
N GLY A 21 -7.74 4.09 9.28
CA GLY A 21 -7.48 5.21 8.36
C GLY A 21 -7.56 4.85 6.87
N LEU A 22 -7.69 3.56 6.52
CA LEU A 22 -7.95 3.13 5.16
C LEU A 22 -9.47 2.98 4.92
N GLN A 23 -9.97 3.52 3.81
CA GLN A 23 -11.40 3.46 3.50
C GLN A 23 -11.81 2.05 3.03
N PRO A 24 -13.01 1.57 3.39
CA PRO A 24 -13.51 0.26 2.96
C PRO A 24 -13.52 0.07 1.44
N ASP A 25 -13.88 1.10 0.68
CA ASP A 25 -13.89 1.04 -0.79
C ASP A 25 -12.48 0.81 -1.36
N THR A 26 -11.48 1.47 -0.77
CA THR A 26 -10.06 1.26 -1.14
C THR A 26 -9.62 -0.15 -0.80
N TRP A 27 -9.96 -0.64 0.40
CA TRP A 27 -9.65 -2.01 0.81
C TRP A 27 -10.30 -3.07 -0.09
N ASN A 28 -11.55 -2.85 -0.49
CA ASN A 28 -12.31 -3.76 -1.35
C ASN A 28 -11.78 -3.78 -2.80
N ALA A 29 -11.20 -2.68 -3.28
CA ALA A 29 -10.63 -2.58 -4.61
C ALA A 29 -9.25 -3.25 -4.76
N ILE A 30 -8.55 -3.53 -3.65
CA ILE A 30 -7.22 -4.14 -3.63
C ILE A 30 -7.24 -5.56 -3.06
N LYS A 31 -6.19 -6.33 -3.31
CA LYS A 31 -6.03 -7.73 -2.85
C LYS A 31 -4.57 -8.09 -2.66
N GLY A 32 -4.31 -9.29 -2.14
CA GLY A 32 -2.98 -9.90 -2.12
C GLY A 32 -1.95 -9.03 -1.40
N ILE A 33 -0.81 -8.85 -2.07
CA ILE A 33 0.34 -8.12 -1.54
C ILE A 33 0.02 -6.67 -1.11
N GLN A 34 -0.96 -6.01 -1.74
CA GLN A 34 -1.34 -4.64 -1.36
C GLN A 34 -2.02 -4.61 0.01
N ARG A 35 -2.97 -5.53 0.24
CA ARG A 35 -3.63 -5.68 1.55
C ARG A 35 -2.64 -6.04 2.63
N PHE A 36 -1.72 -6.97 2.31
CA PHE A 36 -0.64 -7.35 3.20
C PHE A 36 0.22 -6.15 3.60
N TYR A 37 0.74 -5.40 2.64
CA TYR A 37 1.63 -4.28 2.92
C TYR A 37 0.93 -3.19 3.75
N LEU A 38 -0.28 -2.76 3.37
CA LEU A 38 -1.00 -1.71 4.11
C LEU A 38 -1.39 -2.18 5.52
N ARG A 39 -1.80 -3.44 5.68
CA ARG A 39 -2.12 -3.99 7.01
C ARG A 39 -0.90 -4.10 7.89
N MET A 40 0.23 -4.56 7.35
CA MET A 40 1.45 -4.65 8.13
C MET A 40 2.02 -3.27 8.46
N LEU A 41 1.87 -2.27 7.58
CA LEU A 41 2.25 -0.88 7.87
C LEU A 41 1.48 -0.31 9.07
N ASP A 42 0.18 -0.59 9.17
CA ASP A 42 -0.63 -0.22 10.34
C ASP A 42 -0.17 -0.93 11.61
N ILE A 43 0.03 -2.25 11.55
CA ILE A 43 0.49 -3.06 12.69
C ILE A 43 1.85 -2.57 13.20
N GLU A 44 2.77 -2.19 12.31
CA GLU A 44 4.07 -1.67 12.71
C GLU A 44 3.94 -0.39 13.56
N THR A 45 2.93 0.45 13.34
CA THR A 45 2.71 1.67 14.15
C THR A 45 2.46 1.37 15.63
N THR A 46 1.95 0.18 15.95
CA THR A 46 1.73 -0.28 17.34
C THR A 46 3.00 -0.78 18.04
N GLY A 47 4.14 -0.81 17.33
CA GLY A 47 5.42 -1.33 17.84
C GLY A 47 5.59 -2.85 17.67
N ALA A 48 4.65 -3.53 17.02
CA ALA A 48 4.76 -4.96 16.75
C ALA A 48 5.83 -5.26 15.67
N ALA A 49 6.70 -6.23 15.95
CA ALA A 49 7.80 -6.65 15.06
C ALA A 49 7.99 -8.18 15.02
N LYS A 50 6.95 -8.95 15.39
CA LYS A 50 6.98 -10.41 15.38
C LYS A 50 6.85 -10.94 13.95
N LEU A 51 7.80 -11.79 13.54
CA LEU A 51 7.81 -12.38 12.19
C LEU A 51 6.52 -13.19 11.90
N ASP A 52 6.01 -13.91 12.89
CA ASP A 52 4.81 -14.73 12.77
C ASP A 52 3.58 -13.92 12.34
N ASN A 53 3.49 -12.63 12.72
CA ASN A 53 2.41 -11.76 12.25
C ASN A 53 2.45 -11.63 10.73
N TYR A 54 3.62 -11.36 10.15
CA TYR A 54 3.80 -11.25 8.71
C TYR A 54 3.48 -12.57 8.01
N GLN A 55 3.94 -13.70 8.54
CA GLN A 55 3.62 -15.02 7.98
C GLN A 55 2.12 -15.31 7.97
N ASN A 56 1.44 -15.01 9.09
CA ASN A 56 0.00 -15.22 9.23
C ASN A 56 -0.80 -14.34 8.27
N PHE A 57 -0.46 -13.06 8.14
CA PHE A 57 -1.14 -12.15 7.21
C PHE A 57 -0.81 -12.45 5.74
N ALA A 58 0.43 -12.82 5.42
CA ALA A 58 0.79 -13.24 4.07
C ALA A 58 -0.06 -14.45 3.63
N LYS A 59 -0.21 -15.45 4.52
CA LYS A 59 -1.09 -16.60 4.28
C LYS A 59 -2.56 -16.18 4.15
N ALA A 60 -3.05 -15.32 5.04
CA ALA A 60 -4.44 -14.86 5.04
C ALA A 60 -4.80 -14.07 3.76
N PHE A 61 -3.85 -13.33 3.20
CA PHE A 61 -4.04 -12.56 1.97
C PHE A 61 -3.61 -13.30 0.70
N HIS A 62 -3.20 -14.58 0.80
CA HIS A 62 -2.73 -15.39 -0.33
C HIS A 62 -1.56 -14.74 -1.09
N VAL A 63 -0.60 -14.16 -0.36
CA VAL A 63 0.64 -13.62 -0.93
C VAL A 63 1.60 -14.77 -1.24
N GLU A 64 2.16 -14.83 -2.45
CA GLU A 64 3.05 -15.93 -2.86
C GLU A 64 4.44 -15.78 -2.23
N ASP A 65 5.04 -14.59 -2.33
CA ASP A 65 6.35 -14.29 -1.72
C ASP A 65 6.36 -12.93 -1.02
N TYR A 66 5.87 -12.91 0.22
CA TYR A 66 5.88 -11.68 1.04
C TYR A 66 7.29 -11.19 1.36
N THR A 67 8.33 -12.01 1.21
CA THR A 67 9.70 -11.60 1.53
C THR A 67 10.20 -10.49 0.60
N LYS A 68 9.59 -10.34 -0.59
CA LYS A 68 9.93 -9.26 -1.55
C LYS A 68 9.69 -7.86 -1.02
N VAL A 69 8.73 -7.69 -0.09
CA VAL A 69 8.40 -6.39 0.51
C VAL A 69 8.97 -6.22 1.92
N MET A 70 9.72 -7.20 2.42
CA MET A 70 10.32 -7.19 3.75
C MET A 70 11.74 -6.63 3.69
N ALA A 71 12.06 -5.70 4.59
CA ALA A 71 13.44 -5.24 4.77
C ALA A 71 14.19 -6.05 5.84
N SER A 72 13.47 -6.64 6.79
CA SER A 72 14.04 -7.55 7.78
C SER A 72 13.07 -8.69 8.07
N MET A 73 13.62 -9.90 8.07
CA MET A 73 12.94 -11.13 8.48
C MET A 73 13.42 -11.63 9.86
N ALA A 74 14.25 -10.84 10.55
CA ALA A 74 14.81 -11.24 11.84
C ALA A 74 13.71 -11.33 12.92
N PRO A 75 13.69 -12.40 13.75
CA PRO A 75 12.73 -12.52 14.84
C PRO A 75 12.73 -11.29 15.76
N ASN A 76 11.55 -10.80 16.13
CA ASN A 76 11.32 -9.59 16.93
C ASN A 76 11.92 -8.29 16.36
N LYS A 77 12.41 -8.32 15.12
CA LYS A 77 12.92 -7.17 14.35
C LYS A 77 12.41 -7.23 12.91
N ALA A 78 11.29 -7.92 12.68
CA ALA A 78 10.71 -8.04 11.36
C ALA A 78 10.08 -6.70 10.97
N ARG A 79 10.29 -6.25 9.73
CA ARG A 79 9.71 -5.01 9.21
C ARG A 79 9.60 -5.02 7.69
N LEU A 80 8.64 -4.26 7.17
CA LEU A 80 8.51 -3.90 5.77
C LEU A 80 9.68 -3.02 5.31
N LYS A 81 9.91 -3.02 4.00
CA LYS A 81 10.64 -1.96 3.30
C LYS A 81 9.88 -0.66 3.44
N SER A 82 10.57 0.42 3.82
CA SER A 82 10.07 1.76 3.60
C SER A 82 10.08 2.08 2.10
N ILE A 83 9.35 3.13 1.71
CA ILE A 83 9.19 3.52 0.30
C ILE A 83 10.54 3.71 -0.42
N GLU A 84 11.55 4.26 0.25
CA GLU A 84 12.90 4.46 -0.31
C GLU A 84 13.74 3.18 -0.44
N GLU A 85 13.37 2.09 0.25
CA GLU A 85 14.14 0.84 0.25
C GLU A 85 13.75 -0.11 -0.90
N PHE A 86 12.69 0.20 -1.64
CA PHE A 86 12.33 -0.55 -2.85
C PHE A 86 13.31 -0.27 -3.99
N THR A 87 13.69 -1.33 -4.70
CA THR A 87 14.52 -1.22 -5.92
C THR A 87 13.66 -1.35 -7.18
N SER A 88 14.19 -0.96 -8.34
CA SER A 88 13.49 -1.16 -9.61
C SER A 88 13.17 -2.63 -9.91
N ARG A 89 13.95 -3.58 -9.36
CA ARG A 89 13.67 -5.01 -9.48
C ARG A 89 12.45 -5.43 -8.65
N ASP A 90 12.24 -4.80 -7.49
CA ASP A 90 11.10 -5.09 -6.63
C ASP A 90 9.78 -4.57 -7.20
N LEU A 91 9.85 -3.54 -8.06
CA LEU A 91 8.70 -2.82 -8.60
C LEU A 91 8.45 -3.10 -10.10
N GLY A 92 9.07 -4.14 -10.65
CA GLY A 92 8.85 -4.54 -12.04
C GLY A 92 7.58 -5.38 -12.25
N ASP A 93 7.08 -5.41 -13.48
CA ASP A 93 5.81 -6.09 -13.85
C ASP A 93 5.79 -7.60 -13.57
N SER A 94 6.96 -8.23 -13.44
CA SER A 94 7.10 -9.65 -13.10
C SER A 94 6.94 -9.94 -11.59
N THR A 95 6.76 -8.92 -10.76
CA THR A 95 6.58 -9.05 -9.32
C THR A 95 5.10 -8.93 -8.94
N GLU A 96 4.71 -9.45 -7.77
CA GLU A 96 3.33 -9.28 -7.28
C GLU A 96 2.95 -7.82 -7.03
N ILE A 97 3.90 -6.97 -6.62
CA ILE A 97 3.63 -5.59 -6.20
C ILE A 97 3.77 -4.57 -7.33
N GLY A 98 4.70 -4.77 -8.26
CA GLY A 98 5.00 -3.84 -9.36
C GLY A 98 3.77 -3.35 -10.13
N PRO A 99 2.94 -4.24 -10.71
CA PRO A 99 1.81 -3.85 -11.55
C PRO A 99 0.57 -3.40 -10.76
N THR A 100 0.71 -3.16 -9.44
CA THR A 100 -0.41 -2.80 -8.58
C THR A 100 -0.51 -1.30 -8.35
N TYR A 101 -1.68 -0.80 -7.93
CA TYR A 101 -1.83 0.60 -7.50
C TYR A 101 -0.76 0.99 -6.47
N LEU A 102 -0.49 0.12 -5.48
CA LEU A 102 0.55 0.37 -4.50
C LEU A 102 1.95 0.42 -5.12
N GLY A 103 2.27 -0.45 -6.09
CA GLY A 103 3.54 -0.43 -6.81
C GLY A 103 3.78 0.88 -7.54
N HIS A 104 2.79 1.34 -8.31
CA HIS A 104 2.84 2.64 -8.99
C HIS A 104 2.95 3.82 -8.00
N LEU A 105 2.26 3.75 -6.86
CA LEU A 105 2.39 4.77 -5.81
C LEU A 105 3.79 4.79 -5.18
N ILE A 106 4.41 3.64 -4.93
CA ILE A 106 5.78 3.57 -4.44
C ILE A 106 6.73 4.24 -5.46
N ILE A 107 6.59 3.93 -6.76
CA ILE A 107 7.38 4.58 -7.82
C ILE A 107 7.17 6.09 -7.81
N ALA A 108 5.92 6.55 -7.75
CA ALA A 108 5.59 7.98 -7.75
C ALA A 108 6.22 8.72 -6.54
N LEU A 109 6.15 8.13 -5.36
CA LEU A 109 6.77 8.69 -4.15
C LEU A 109 8.31 8.69 -4.26
N GLN A 110 8.91 7.63 -4.78
CA GLN A 110 10.36 7.58 -5.04
C GLN A 110 10.81 8.65 -6.03
N GLN A 111 10.02 8.93 -7.07
CA GLN A 111 10.32 9.99 -8.03
C GLN A 111 10.30 11.37 -7.37
N LEU A 112 9.32 11.66 -6.50
CA LEU A 112 9.30 12.91 -5.73
C LEU A 112 10.47 13.01 -4.75
N LEU A 113 10.86 11.91 -4.11
CA LEU A 113 12.06 11.86 -3.25
C LEU A 113 13.36 12.11 -4.03
N GLN A 114 13.34 11.91 -5.35
CA GLN A 114 14.44 12.18 -6.28
C GLN A 114 14.27 13.54 -6.99
N ASP A 115 13.48 14.44 -6.39
CA ASP A 115 13.24 15.81 -6.87
C ASP A 115 12.65 15.87 -8.30
N LYS A 116 11.98 14.81 -8.78
CA LYS A 116 11.23 14.91 -10.04
C LYS A 116 10.08 15.89 -9.87
N GLU A 117 9.82 16.66 -10.92
CA GLU A 117 8.73 17.62 -10.92
C GLU A 117 7.37 16.92 -10.74
N PRO A 118 6.47 17.46 -9.89
CA PRO A 118 5.20 16.80 -9.60
C PRO A 118 4.31 16.52 -10.83
N HIS A 119 4.41 17.34 -11.88
CA HIS A 119 3.63 17.12 -13.10
C HIS A 119 4.10 15.85 -13.84
N ILE A 120 5.40 15.60 -13.90
CA ILE A 120 5.99 14.38 -14.50
C ILE A 120 5.51 13.14 -13.75
N VAL A 121 5.44 13.23 -12.42
CA VAL A 121 4.98 12.12 -11.57
C VAL A 121 3.48 11.84 -11.80
N LEU A 122 2.66 12.88 -11.97
CA LEU A 122 1.26 12.72 -12.33
C LEU A 122 1.07 12.14 -13.72
N ASP A 123 1.87 12.55 -14.70
CA ASP A 123 1.82 12.02 -16.06
C ASP A 123 2.16 10.53 -16.10
N TYR A 124 3.15 10.11 -15.29
CA TYR A 124 3.46 8.69 -15.06
C TYR A 124 2.23 7.94 -14.51
N LEU A 125 1.62 8.42 -13.42
CA LEU A 125 0.45 7.76 -12.85
C LEU A 125 -0.72 7.70 -13.85
N ASN A 126 -0.95 8.76 -14.63
CA ASN A 126 -2.00 8.79 -15.64
C ASN A 126 -1.75 7.80 -16.78
N THR A 127 -0.48 7.54 -17.11
CA THR A 127 -0.09 6.63 -18.20
C THR A 127 -0.13 5.17 -17.76
N ASP A 128 0.44 4.88 -16.58
CA ASP A 128 0.71 3.52 -16.14
C ASP A 128 -0.41 2.93 -15.27
N VAL A 129 -1.21 3.77 -14.59
CA VAL A 129 -2.34 3.27 -13.79
C VAL A 129 -3.56 3.04 -14.67
N THR A 130 -4.00 1.78 -14.73
CA THR A 130 -5.25 1.42 -15.42
C THR A 130 -6.44 2.17 -14.84
N ASN A 131 -7.25 2.77 -15.72
CA ASN A 131 -8.41 3.60 -15.37
C ASN A 131 -8.07 4.68 -14.33
N PHE A 132 -6.93 5.37 -14.48
CA PHE A 132 -6.41 6.33 -13.50
C PHE A 132 -7.47 7.30 -12.95
N MET A 133 -8.36 7.84 -13.80
CA MET A 133 -9.44 8.74 -13.33
C MET A 133 -10.38 8.09 -12.32
N GLU A 134 -10.75 6.83 -12.53
CA GLU A 134 -11.60 6.04 -11.63
C GLU A 134 -10.84 5.58 -10.39
N ALA A 135 -9.56 5.23 -10.56
CA ALA A 135 -8.68 4.81 -9.47
C ALA A 135 -8.24 5.97 -8.57
N ARG A 136 -8.35 7.22 -9.04
CA ARG A 136 -7.82 8.41 -8.35
C ARG A 136 -8.26 8.54 -6.88
N PRO A 137 -9.54 8.36 -6.50
CA PRO A 137 -9.95 8.40 -5.10
C PRO A 137 -9.27 7.30 -4.24
N LEU A 138 -9.06 6.11 -4.82
CA LEU A 138 -8.37 5.00 -4.15
C LEU A 138 -6.89 5.35 -3.94
N LEU A 139 -6.23 5.89 -4.97
CA LEU A 139 -4.83 6.31 -4.89
C LEU A 139 -4.62 7.39 -3.81
N ILE A 140 -5.51 8.39 -3.78
CA ILE A 140 -5.48 9.45 -2.75
C ILE A 140 -5.61 8.82 -1.36
N ASN A 141 -6.57 7.92 -1.14
CA ASN A 141 -6.74 7.31 0.17
C ASN A 141 -5.54 6.44 0.59
N MET A 142 -4.95 5.68 -0.34
CA MET A 142 -3.72 4.92 -0.06
C MET A 142 -2.54 5.83 0.29
N ILE A 143 -2.37 6.94 -0.42
CA ILE A 143 -1.31 7.93 -0.14
C ILE A 143 -1.50 8.56 1.23
N ASP A 144 -2.72 9.00 1.56
CA ASP A 144 -3.01 9.60 2.88
C ASP A 144 -2.73 8.61 4.01
N PHE A 145 -3.10 7.34 3.79
CA PHE A 145 -2.81 6.27 4.73
C PHE A 145 -1.29 6.05 4.89
N ILE A 146 -0.53 6.03 3.79
CA ILE A 146 0.94 5.93 3.84
C ILE A 146 1.53 7.12 4.61
N ALA A 147 1.08 8.35 4.34
CA ALA A 147 1.53 9.56 5.04
C ALA A 147 1.27 9.46 6.55
N ALA A 148 0.08 8.99 6.94
CA ALA A 148 -0.31 8.84 8.33
C ALA A 148 0.48 7.75 9.08
N LYS A 149 0.90 6.67 8.40
CA LYS A 149 1.51 5.49 9.04
C LYS A 149 3.03 5.41 8.90
N THR A 150 3.63 6.11 7.92
CA THR A 150 5.08 6.10 7.73
C THR A 150 5.82 6.75 8.90
N ARG A 151 6.94 6.13 9.28
CA ARG A 151 7.91 6.67 10.27
C ARG A 151 9.01 7.51 9.64
N VAL A 152 9.03 7.63 8.32
CA VAL A 152 10.05 8.36 7.58
C VAL A 152 9.48 9.71 7.16
N ASP A 153 9.98 10.79 7.77
CA ASP A 153 9.41 12.15 7.58
C ASP A 153 9.43 12.60 6.12
N LYS A 154 10.56 12.42 5.42
CA LYS A 154 10.64 12.75 3.98
C LYS A 154 9.61 11.99 3.12
N VAL A 155 9.26 10.75 3.50
CA VAL A 155 8.22 9.96 2.80
C VAL A 155 6.84 10.55 3.09
N ARG A 156 6.59 10.98 4.32
CA ARG A 156 5.35 11.69 4.69
C ARG A 156 5.19 12.96 3.88
N ASP A 157 6.23 13.78 3.80
CA ASP A 157 6.21 15.05 3.08
C ASP A 157 5.87 14.85 1.59
N VAL A 158 6.54 13.93 0.90
CA VAL A 158 6.23 13.67 -0.52
C VAL A 158 4.86 13.02 -0.73
N ALA A 159 4.37 12.23 0.23
CA ALA A 159 3.05 11.65 0.17
C ALA A 159 1.96 12.73 0.30
N GLU A 160 2.12 13.68 1.24
CA GLU A 160 1.24 14.84 1.37
C GLU A 160 1.24 15.70 0.10
N VAL A 161 2.41 15.94 -0.50
CA VAL A 161 2.54 16.65 -1.78
C VAL A 161 1.79 15.91 -2.88
N LEU A 162 2.02 14.61 -3.07
CA LEU A 162 1.35 13.83 -4.12
C LEU A 162 -0.16 13.79 -3.91
N GLY A 163 -0.61 13.60 -2.67
CA GLY A 163 -2.03 13.61 -2.30
C GLY A 163 -2.69 14.95 -2.59
N ALA A 164 -2.02 16.08 -2.32
CA ALA A 164 -2.52 17.41 -2.66
C ALA A 164 -2.59 17.60 -4.19
N ARG A 165 -1.62 17.08 -4.94
CA ARG A 165 -1.59 17.19 -6.41
C ARG A 165 -2.71 16.39 -7.07
N LEU A 166 -2.94 15.15 -6.64
CA LEU A 166 -4.02 14.30 -7.15
C LEU A 166 -5.42 14.88 -6.89
N ARG A 167 -5.61 15.57 -5.76
CA ARG A 167 -6.89 16.27 -5.46
C ARG A 167 -7.12 17.50 -6.33
N ASN A 168 -6.05 18.23 -6.64
CA ASN A 168 -6.12 19.51 -7.35
C ASN A 168 -5.98 19.38 -8.87
N GLN A 169 -5.78 18.17 -9.39
CA GLN A 169 -5.68 17.92 -10.82
C GLN A 169 -7.04 18.23 -11.49
N ARG A 170 -7.09 19.29 -12.29
CA ARG A 170 -8.27 19.60 -13.10
C ARG A 170 -8.42 18.51 -14.17
N LEU A 171 -9.63 18.01 -14.34
CA LEU A 171 -10.02 17.23 -15.50
C LEU A 171 -9.79 18.14 -16.71
N ALA A 172 -8.73 17.87 -17.48
CA ALA A 172 -8.44 18.55 -18.73
C ALA A 172 -9.37 18.03 -19.82
#